data_AF-A0AAD9LEP0-F1
#
_entry.id   AF-A0AAD9LEP0-F1
#
_cell.length_a   1.000
_cell.length_b   1.000
_cell.length_c   1.000
_cell.angle_alpha   90.00
_cell.angle_beta   90.00
_cell.angle_gamma   90.00
#
_symmetry.space_group_name_H-M   'P 1'
#
loop_
_entity.id
_entity.type
_entity.pdbx_description
1 polymer ?
#
loop_
_entity_poly.entity_id
_entity_poly.type
_entity_poly.pdbx_seq_one_letter_code
_entity_poly.pdbx_strand_id
1 'polypeptide(L)' 'MAVKVHGSLARAGKVRNHTPKVATLEKRKPPTGRAKKRQQYNRRFTNAVGVRGKGPNMQRA' A
#
# COMPACT_ATOMS: atom_id res chain seq x y z
N MET A 1 4.69 -17.14 -42.74
CA MET A 1 4.96 -15.85 -42.07
C MET A 1 3.82 -15.60 -41.09
N ALA A 2 4.00 -15.91 -39.81
CA ALA A 2 2.94 -15.74 -38.83
C ALA A 2 2.67 -14.24 -38.64
N VAL A 3 1.48 -13.81 -39.05
CA VAL A 3 1.04 -12.41 -38.99
C VAL A 3 1.14 -11.92 -37.54
N LYS A 4 1.68 -10.71 -37.36
CA LYS A 4 1.76 -10.02 -36.07
C LYS A 4 0.33 -9.66 -35.62
N VAL A 5 -0.32 -10.57 -34.91
CA VAL A 5 -1.64 -10.35 -34.32
C VAL A 5 -1.52 -9.42 -33.11
N HIS A 6 -2.37 -8.39 -33.06
CA HIS A 6 -2.47 -7.49 -31.92
C HIS A 6 -2.98 -8.25 -30.69
N GLY A 7 -2.33 -8.03 -29.53
CA GLY A 7 -2.69 -8.76 -28.30
C GLY A 7 -2.06 -10.15 -28.18
N SER A 8 -0.97 -10.42 -28.88
CA SER A 8 -0.26 -11.69 -28.77
C SER A 8 0.17 -12.02 -27.32
N LEU A 9 0.10 -13.31 -26.97
CA LEU A 9 0.42 -13.84 -25.63
C LEU A 9 1.90 -13.71 -25.24
N ALA A 10 2.76 -13.36 -26.20
CA ALA A 10 4.21 -13.22 -26.00
C ALA A 10 4.60 -12.19 -24.91
N ARG A 11 3.69 -11.27 -24.53
CA ARG A 11 3.92 -10.25 -23.49
C ARG A 11 3.21 -10.56 -22.17
N ALA A 12 2.52 -11.69 -22.05
CA ALA A 12 1.84 -12.07 -20.82
C ALA A 12 2.86 -12.21 -19.68
N GLY A 13 2.54 -11.62 -18.51
CA GLY A 13 3.41 -11.69 -17.34
C GLY A 13 4.69 -10.86 -17.40
N LYS A 14 4.99 -10.13 -18.50
CA LYS A 14 6.22 -9.33 -18.68
C LYS A 14 6.58 -8.50 -17.45
N VAL A 15 5.61 -7.74 -16.92
CA VAL A 15 5.84 -6.83 -15.79
C VAL A 15 6.08 -7.60 -14.49
N ARG A 16 5.28 -8.64 -14.21
CA ARG A 16 5.39 -9.44 -12.99
C ARG A 16 6.70 -10.23 -12.92
N ASN A 17 7.24 -10.65 -14.07
CA ASN A 17 8.51 -11.38 -14.15
C ASN A 17 9.71 -10.45 -14.11
N HIS A 18 9.55 -9.20 -14.56
CA HIS A 18 10.62 -8.20 -14.54
C HIS A 18 10.81 -7.58 -13.15
N THR A 19 9.74 -7.47 -12.33
CA THR A 19 9.85 -6.85 -11.01
C THR A 19 10.59 -7.75 -10.01
N PRO A 20 11.48 -7.19 -9.18
CA PRO A 20 12.18 -7.97 -8.16
C PRO A 20 11.19 -8.54 -7.15
N LYS A 21 11.40 -9.81 -6.75
CA LYS A 21 10.56 -10.47 -5.76
C LYS A 21 10.99 -10.03 -4.36
N VAL A 22 10.25 -9.08 -3.77
CA VAL A 22 10.47 -8.64 -2.39
C VAL A 22 9.67 -9.50 -1.43
N ALA A 23 10.35 -10.11 -0.44
CA ALA A 23 9.70 -10.85 0.64
C ALA A 23 9.02 -9.89 1.63
N THR A 24 7.89 -10.31 2.19
CA THR A 24 7.22 -9.56 3.25
C THR A 24 8.03 -9.63 4.53
N LEU A 25 8.31 -8.49 5.14
CA LEU A 25 8.89 -8.43 6.49
C LEU A 25 7.87 -8.90 7.53
N GLU A 26 8.35 -9.60 8.55
CA GLU A 26 7.52 -10.00 9.69
C GLU A 26 7.10 -8.76 10.50
N LYS A 27 5.80 -8.58 10.71
CA LYS A 27 5.23 -7.44 11.43
C LYS A 27 4.27 -7.93 12.50
N ARG A 28 4.22 -7.22 13.62
CA ARG A 28 3.24 -7.48 14.68
C ARG A 28 1.82 -7.37 14.13
N LYS A 29 0.96 -8.30 14.56
CA LYS A 29 -0.46 -8.29 14.17
C LYS A 29 -1.11 -6.98 14.63
N PRO A 30 -1.71 -6.18 13.73
CA PRO A 30 -2.39 -4.96 14.13
C PRO A 30 -3.62 -5.28 14.98
N PRO A 31 -3.99 -4.42 15.95
CA PRO A 31 -5.22 -4.61 16.70
C PRO A 31 -6.42 -4.50 15.77
N THR A 32 -7.47 -5.26 16.08
CA THR A 32 -8.74 -5.30 15.34
C THR A 32 -9.91 -4.86 16.24
N GLY A 33 -11.09 -4.65 15.65
CA GLY A 33 -12.32 -4.34 16.38
C GLY A 33 -12.25 -3.05 17.21
N ARG A 34 -12.70 -3.13 18.47
CA ARG A 34 -12.79 -2.00 19.40
C ARG A 34 -11.43 -1.37 19.71
N ALA A 35 -10.39 -2.19 19.84
CA ALA A 35 -9.04 -1.71 20.09
C ALA A 35 -8.53 -0.82 18.94
N LYS A 36 -8.78 -1.22 17.69
CA LYS A 36 -8.45 -0.41 16.50
C LYS A 36 -9.22 0.91 16.47
N LYS A 37 -10.51 0.88 16.78
CA LYS A 37 -11.35 2.10 16.84
C LYS A 37 -10.84 3.08 17.89
N ARG A 38 -10.46 2.60 19.09
CA ARG A 38 -9.85 3.44 20.13
C ARG A 38 -8.55 4.08 19.67
N GLN A 39 -7.65 3.31 19.06
CA GLN A 39 -6.38 3.83 18.54
C GLN A 39 -6.60 4.89 17.44
N GLN A 40 -7.59 4.68 16.56
CA GLN A 40 -7.93 5.62 15.50
C GLN A 40 -8.52 6.93 16.05
N TYR A 41 -9.41 6.85 17.04
CA TYR A 41 -9.97 8.03 17.70
C TYR A 41 -8.86 8.85 18.38
N ASN A 42 -8.02 8.20 19.18
CA ASN A 42 -6.94 8.88 19.87
C ASN A 42 -5.97 9.56 18.88
N ARG A 43 -5.61 8.86 17.79
CA ARG A 43 -4.71 9.41 16.77
C ARG A 43 -5.32 10.61 16.01
N ARG A 44 -6.65 10.65 15.83
CA ARG A 44 -7.32 11.69 15.04
C ARG A 44 -7.78 12.89 15.85
N PHE A 45 -8.16 12.69 17.11
CA PHE A 45 -8.89 13.71 17.87
C PHE A 45 -8.19 14.10 19.16
N THR A 46 -7.57 13.16 19.89
CA THR A 46 -6.88 13.49 21.15
C THR A 46 -5.45 13.94 20.92
N ASN A 47 -4.73 13.29 20.00
CA ASN A 47 -3.29 13.51 19.78
C ASN A 47 -2.98 14.41 18.57
N ALA A 48 -3.99 14.81 17.79
CA ALA A 48 -3.80 15.61 16.56
C ALA A 48 -3.84 17.13 16.79
N VAL A 49 -3.61 17.58 18.03
CA VAL A 49 -3.60 19.01 18.38
C VAL A 49 -2.35 19.64 17.77
N GLY A 50 -2.51 20.47 16.73
CA GLY A 50 -1.44 21.33 16.21
C GLY A 50 -0.95 21.06 14.77
N VAL A 51 -1.43 20.02 14.06
CA VAL A 51 -1.04 19.78 12.66
C VAL A 51 -2.27 19.87 11.74
N ARG A 52 -2.87 21.06 11.66
CA ARG A 52 -3.88 21.36 10.64
C ARG A 52 -3.20 21.37 9.26
N GLY A 53 -3.62 20.48 8.36
CA GLY A 53 -3.24 20.54 6.93
C GLY A 53 -2.36 19.40 6.39
N LYS A 54 -1.84 18.48 7.21
CA LYS A 54 -1.04 17.33 6.72
C LYS A 54 -1.82 16.02 6.77
N GLY A 55 -1.92 15.33 5.63
CA GLY A 55 -2.60 14.04 5.52
C GLY A 55 -1.86 12.90 6.23
N PRO A 56 -2.55 11.82 6.64
CA PRO A 56 -1.98 10.73 7.45
C PRO A 56 -0.90 9.90 6.75
N ASN A 57 -0.71 10.05 5.44
CA ASN A 57 0.30 9.36 4.63
C ASN A 57 1.10 10.35 3.76
N MET A 58 1.29 11.57 4.25
CA MET A 58 2.10 12.56 3.56
C MET A 58 3.58 12.22 3.75
N GLN A 59 4.31 12.09 2.65
CA GLN A 59 5.77 11.92 2.68
C GLN A 59 6.40 13.25 3.12
N ARG A 60 7.42 13.18 3.97
CA ARG A 60 8.23 14.37 4.29
C ARG A 60 9.17 14.59 3.11
N ALA A 61 9.24 15.84 2.64
CA ALA A 61 10.28 16.27 1.71
C ALA A 61 11.64 16.22 2.41
#